data_AF-A0A535HV99-F1
#
_entry.id   AF-A0A535HV99-F1
#
_cell.length_a   1.000
_cell.length_b   1.000
_cell.length_c   1.000
_cell.angle_alpha   90.00
_cell.angle_beta   90.00
_cell.angle_gamma   90.00
#
_symmetry.space_group_name_H-M   'P 1'
#
loop_
_entity.id
_entity.type
_entity.pdbx_description
1 polymer ?
#
loop_
_entity_poly.entity_id
_entity_poly.type
_entity_poly.pdbx_seq_one_letter_code
_entity_poly.pdbx_strand_id
1 'polypeptide(L)'
;MPVRVNDRLLLDAAERAAGGARSFTARQLYYATCGLLEGPEVSAAGGQIALGAVLLALGLVFTALTSVYIIFVVAIGAAVLGRGLQNRRLERSQPRTRPLPLGFEEFLAAVAPHRAAIAGLLDESALTEAPPPDAAAALLICDRPETAAVLRDNAAASGLRLWPVSEAGASGLVSGRRVYALHDADREGCALPLRVHDAGAAEVVDLGLRPSDVLDHGVQVIEGAPMLLATELARLLSPDDIIWLADGRRVELAILPTGQLVEGLSRALAADALPAPGGATPGISVAGSRLLS
;
A
#
# COMPACT_ATOMS: atom_id res chain seq x y z
N MET A 1 12.63 -11.18 23.86
CA MET A 1 11.60 -12.20 24.14
C MET A 1 11.09 -12.71 22.80
N PRO A 2 10.95 -14.02 22.58
CA PRO A 2 10.40 -14.52 21.33
C PRO A 2 8.96 -13.99 21.19
N VAL A 3 8.66 -13.36 20.05
CA VAL A 3 7.33 -12.88 19.74
C VAL A 3 6.39 -14.08 19.72
N ARG A 4 5.35 -14.06 20.55
CA ARG A 4 4.44 -15.20 20.70
C ARG A 4 3.22 -14.99 19.81
N VAL A 5 3.29 -15.51 18.59
CA VAL A 5 2.11 -15.66 17.73
C VAL A 5 1.12 -16.60 18.41
N ASN A 6 -0.13 -16.18 18.53
CA ASN A 6 -1.21 -16.97 19.13
C ASN A 6 -2.51 -16.80 18.32
N ASP A 7 -3.50 -17.65 18.56
CA ASP A 7 -4.75 -17.67 17.80
C ASP A 7 -5.44 -16.31 17.77
N ARG A 8 -5.51 -15.62 18.92
CA ARG A 8 -6.19 -14.34 19.03
C ARG A 8 -5.52 -13.27 18.16
N LEU A 9 -4.19 -13.18 18.22
CA LEU A 9 -3.42 -12.25 17.38
C LEU A 9 -3.66 -12.53 15.90
N LEU A 10 -3.68 -13.81 15.50
CA LEU A 10 -3.89 -14.21 14.11
C LEU A 10 -5.30 -13.92 13.62
N LEU A 11 -6.32 -14.08 14.47
CA LEU A 11 -7.70 -13.72 14.14
C LEU A 11 -7.84 -12.20 13.97
N ASP A 12 -7.31 -11.42 14.91
CA ASP A 12 -7.31 -9.95 14.81
C ASP A 12 -6.53 -9.48 13.55
N ALA A 13 -5.42 -10.15 13.21
CA ALA A 13 -4.63 -9.87 12.02
C ALA A 13 -5.39 -10.25 10.74
N ALA A 14 -6.11 -11.38 10.74
CA ALA A 14 -6.90 -11.85 9.61
C ALA A 14 -8.04 -10.88 9.28
N GLU A 15 -8.76 -10.39 10.29
CA GLU A 15 -9.80 -9.37 10.10
C GLU A 15 -9.24 -8.10 9.43
N ARG A 16 -8.06 -7.66 9.87
CA ARG A 16 -7.36 -6.50 9.28
C ARG A 16 -6.86 -6.77 7.88
N ALA A 17 -6.27 -7.94 7.64
CA ALA A 17 -5.75 -8.33 6.33
C ALA A 17 -6.88 -8.44 5.29
N ALA A 18 -8.03 -9.00 5.68
CA ALA A 18 -9.19 -9.08 4.81
C ALA A 18 -9.78 -7.70 4.51
N GLY A 19 -9.95 -6.84 5.52
CA GLY A 19 -10.67 -5.58 5.37
C GLY A 19 -12.12 -5.80 4.95
N GLY A 20 -12.78 -6.81 5.56
CA GLY A 20 -14.15 -7.25 5.24
C GLY A 20 -14.27 -8.77 5.09
N ALA A 21 -15.34 -9.26 4.45
CA ALA A 21 -15.53 -10.67 4.13
C ALA A 21 -14.79 -11.05 2.82
N ARG A 22 -13.48 -10.83 2.79
CA ARG A 22 -12.62 -10.98 1.62
C ARG A 22 -11.51 -11.98 1.90
N SER A 23 -11.07 -12.70 0.87
CA SER A 23 -9.90 -13.57 0.98
C SER A 23 -8.61 -12.77 0.96
N PHE A 24 -7.54 -13.26 1.57
CA PHE A 24 -6.25 -12.59 1.71
C PHE A 24 -5.09 -13.58 1.66
N THR A 25 -3.89 -13.08 1.38
CA THR A 25 -2.66 -13.89 1.26
C THR A 25 -1.95 -14.06 2.60
N ALA A 26 -1.03 -15.03 2.69
CA ALA A 26 -0.19 -15.19 3.88
C ALA A 26 0.68 -13.94 4.13
N ARG A 27 1.09 -13.27 3.05
CA ARG A 27 1.87 -12.04 3.09
C ARG A 27 1.08 -10.85 3.64
N GLN A 28 -0.21 -10.73 3.31
CA GLN A 28 -1.08 -9.72 3.92
C GLN A 28 -1.31 -9.99 5.41
N LEU A 29 -1.51 -11.27 5.78
CA LEU A 29 -1.63 -11.66 7.18
C LEU A 29 -0.34 -11.35 7.97
N TYR A 30 0.83 -11.55 7.35
CA TYR A 30 2.13 -11.21 7.93
C TYR A 30 2.23 -9.72 8.26
N TYR A 31 1.97 -8.83 7.30
CA TYR A 31 2.02 -7.38 7.55
C TYR A 31 1.00 -6.92 8.58
N ALA A 32 -0.22 -7.48 8.55
CA ALA A 32 -1.24 -7.19 9.56
C ALA A 32 -0.81 -7.63 10.97
N THR A 33 -0.13 -8.78 11.08
CA THR A 33 0.43 -9.29 12.33
C THR A 33 1.56 -8.41 12.85
N CYS A 34 2.49 -8.02 11.98
CA CYS A 34 3.57 -7.09 12.33
C CYS A 34 3.01 -5.75 12.83
N GLY A 35 2.03 -5.17 12.13
CA GLY A 35 1.37 -3.93 12.54
C GLY A 35 0.63 -4.02 13.88
N LEU A 36 0.14 -5.20 14.27
CA LEU A 36 -0.46 -5.43 15.59
C LEU A 36 0.60 -5.50 16.71
N LEU A 37 1.74 -6.10 16.41
CA LEU A 37 2.83 -6.30 17.39
C LEU A 37 3.61 -5.03 17.69
N GLU A 38 3.72 -4.12 16.73
CA GLU A 38 4.42 -2.84 16.91
C GLU A 38 3.69 -1.89 17.90
N GLY A 39 2.41 -2.13 18.19
CA GLY A 39 1.60 -1.31 19.10
C GLY A 39 1.24 0.07 18.55
N PRO A 40 0.32 0.82 19.20
CA PRO A 40 -0.07 2.15 18.75
C PRO A 40 1.09 3.12 18.90
N GLU A 41 1.36 3.89 17.85
CA GLU A 41 2.37 4.93 17.91
C GLU A 41 2.01 6.03 18.91
N VAL A 42 2.87 6.24 19.88
CA VAL A 42 2.82 7.43 20.73
C VAL A 42 3.45 8.58 19.93
N SER A 43 2.65 9.25 19.09
CA SER A 43 3.14 10.45 18.39
C SER A 43 3.44 11.56 19.40
N ALA A 44 4.66 12.08 19.38
CA ALA A 44 5.02 13.27 20.15
C ALA A 44 4.12 14.46 19.76
N ALA A 45 3.71 14.53 18.49
CA ALA A 45 2.75 15.49 17.98
C ALA A 45 1.36 15.38 18.65
N GLY A 46 0.87 14.16 18.93
CA GLY A 46 -0.40 13.96 19.65
C GLY A 46 -0.37 14.53 21.06
N GLY A 47 0.72 14.30 21.80
CA GLY A 47 0.93 14.89 23.12
C GLY A 47 1.03 16.42 23.08
N GLN A 48 1.71 16.98 22.07
CA GLN A 48 1.81 18.42 21.85
C GLN A 48 0.46 19.07 21.52
N ILE A 49 -0.35 18.44 20.66
CA ILE A 49 -1.70 18.93 20.33
C ILE A 49 -2.60 18.93 21.57
N ALA A 50 -2.58 17.83 22.34
CA ALA A 50 -3.37 17.73 23.57
C ALA A 50 -2.95 18.80 24.61
N LEU A 51 -1.64 18.97 24.82
CA LEU A 51 -1.12 20.00 25.73
C LEU A 51 -1.49 21.42 25.27
N GLY A 52 -1.31 21.73 23.99
CA GLY A 52 -1.69 23.02 23.42
C GLY A 52 -3.18 23.31 23.57
N ALA A 53 -4.04 22.32 23.32
CA ALA A 53 -5.49 22.44 23.51
C ALA A 53 -5.87 22.68 24.98
N VAL A 54 -5.23 21.97 25.92
CA VAL A 54 -5.45 22.16 27.36
C VAL A 54 -5.01 23.55 27.81
N LEU A 55 -3.87 24.05 27.35
CA LEU A 55 -3.40 25.40 27.67
C LEU A 55 -4.34 26.48 27.13
N LEU A 56 -4.88 26.30 25.92
CA LEU A 56 -5.90 27.20 25.36
C LEU A 56 -7.19 27.17 26.17
N ALA A 57 -7.66 25.98 26.56
CA ALA A 57 -8.86 25.83 27.39
C ALA A 57 -8.69 26.49 28.76
N LEU A 58 -7.53 26.29 29.42
CA LEU A 58 -7.17 26.96 30.67
C LEU A 58 -7.15 28.48 30.48
N GLY A 59 -6.46 28.97 29.44
CA GLY A 59 -6.44 30.39 29.11
C GLY A 59 -7.85 30.97 28.97
N LEU A 60 -8.75 30.27 28.27
CA LEU A 60 -10.13 30.70 28.02
C LEU A 60 -10.98 30.74 29.31
N VAL A 61 -10.85 29.73 30.17
CA VAL A 61 -11.52 29.69 31.48
C VAL A 61 -11.01 30.84 32.37
N PHE A 62 -9.70 31.07 32.40
CA PHE A 62 -9.12 32.11 33.22
C PHE A 62 -9.36 33.53 32.66
N THR A 63 -9.61 33.72 31.35
CA THR A 63 -9.96 35.05 30.80
C THR A 63 -11.19 35.66 31.48
N ALA A 64 -12.09 34.83 32.00
CA ALA A 64 -13.24 35.28 32.81
C ALA A 64 -12.82 35.96 34.13
N LEU A 65 -11.58 35.77 34.59
CA LEU A 65 -11.01 36.30 35.83
C LEU A 65 -10.09 37.53 35.61
N THR A 66 -10.08 38.13 34.41
CA THR A 66 -9.45 39.43 34.08
C THR A 66 -7.98 39.58 34.52
N SER A 67 -7.15 38.55 34.33
CA SER A 67 -5.71 38.60 34.67
C SER A 67 -4.81 38.83 33.44
N VAL A 68 -3.91 39.82 33.51
CA VAL A 68 -2.97 40.19 32.43
C VAL A 68 -2.05 39.04 32.00
N TYR A 69 -1.76 38.10 32.89
CA TYR A 69 -0.88 36.95 32.63
C TYR A 69 -1.48 35.89 31.68
N ILE A 70 -2.78 35.97 31.37
CA ILE A 70 -3.49 34.97 30.57
C ILE A 70 -3.11 35.04 29.09
N ILE A 71 -2.76 36.23 28.60
CA ILE A 71 -2.30 36.44 27.22
C ILE A 71 -1.09 35.56 26.91
N PHE A 72 -0.17 35.40 27.88
CA PHE A 72 0.99 34.52 27.73
C PHE A 72 0.61 33.05 27.64
N VAL A 73 -0.34 32.59 28.45
CA VAL A 73 -0.80 31.19 28.44
C VAL A 73 -1.48 30.84 27.11
N VAL A 74 -2.33 31.74 26.61
CA VAL A 74 -3.00 31.57 25.30
C VAL A 74 -1.98 31.58 24.16
N ALA A 75 -1.02 32.51 24.18
CA ALA A 75 0.03 32.57 23.15
C ALA A 75 0.91 31.31 23.14
N ILE A 76 1.31 30.80 24.32
CA ILE A 76 2.07 29.55 24.45
C ILE A 76 1.22 28.37 23.97
N GLY A 77 -0.06 28.29 24.36
CA GLY A 77 -0.98 27.24 23.92
C GLY A 77 -1.14 27.20 22.40
N ALA A 78 -1.32 28.37 21.77
CA ALA A 78 -1.41 28.50 20.31
C ALA A 78 -0.10 28.09 19.61
N ALA A 79 1.06 28.49 20.14
CA ALA A 79 2.36 28.13 19.58
C ALA A 79 2.63 26.61 19.67
N VAL A 80 2.33 26.00 20.82
CA VAL A 80 2.47 24.55 21.03
C VAL A 80 1.51 23.77 20.11
N LEU A 81 0.26 24.23 19.99
CA LEU A 81 -0.73 23.61 19.09
C LEU A 81 -0.28 23.71 17.63
N GLY A 82 0.15 24.90 17.18
CA GLY A 82 0.65 25.12 15.83
C GLY A 82 1.85 24.23 15.50
N ARG A 83 2.81 24.12 16.42
CA ARG A 83 3.97 23.23 16.27
C ARG A 83 3.57 21.76 16.27
N GLY A 84 2.61 21.36 17.11
CA GLY A 84 2.04 20.01 17.11
C GLY A 84 1.36 19.65 15.80
N LEU A 85 0.60 20.58 15.20
CA LEU A 85 -0.01 20.39 13.88
C LEU A 85 1.04 20.30 12.76
N GLN A 86 2.09 21.12 12.82
CA GLN A 86 3.20 21.07 11.85
C GLN A 86 3.99 19.76 11.96
N ASN A 87 4.35 19.36 13.19
CA ASN A 87 5.01 18.08 13.44
C ASN A 87 4.14 16.92 12.99
N ARG A 88 2.82 16.96 13.22
CA ARG A 88 1.90 15.93 12.73
C ARG A 88 1.86 15.86 11.21
N ARG A 89 2.04 16.97 10.50
CA ARG A 89 2.17 16.98 9.04
C ARG A 89 3.49 16.35 8.60
N LEU A 90 4.60 16.71 9.27
CA LEU A 90 5.93 16.17 8.99
C LEU A 90 6.03 14.67 9.30
N GLU A 91 5.45 14.22 10.42
CA GLU A 91 5.37 12.80 10.81
C GLU A 91 4.50 11.99 9.84
N ARG A 92 3.53 12.61 9.16
CA ARG A 92 2.71 11.96 8.14
C ARG A 92 3.41 11.83 6.80
N SER A 93 4.25 12.80 6.44
CA SER A 93 4.99 12.84 5.18
C SER A 93 6.31 12.06 5.20
N GLN A 94 6.68 11.46 6.33
CA GLN A 94 7.89 10.66 6.42
C GLN A 94 7.54 9.17 6.31
N PRO A 95 8.13 8.44 5.33
CA PRO A 95 7.99 7.00 5.27
C PRO A 95 8.52 6.37 6.56
N ARG A 96 7.83 5.33 7.05
CA ARG A 96 8.19 4.66 8.29
C ARG A 96 9.17 3.54 7.99
N THR A 97 10.45 3.81 8.17
CA THR A 97 11.52 2.82 8.11
C THR A 97 11.64 2.19 9.49
N ARG A 98 11.02 1.03 9.69
CA ARG A 98 11.09 0.31 10.97
C ARG A 98 11.39 -1.16 10.76
N PRO A 99 12.26 -1.76 11.60
CA PRO A 99 12.53 -3.18 11.52
C PRO A 99 11.24 -3.94 11.82
N LEU A 100 10.86 -4.84 10.91
CA LEU A 100 9.74 -5.74 11.11
C LEU A 100 10.03 -6.63 12.33
N PRO A 101 9.04 -6.87 13.21
CA PRO A 101 9.24 -7.61 14.46
C PRO A 101 9.54 -9.10 14.27
N LEU A 102 9.25 -9.65 13.09
CA LEU A 102 9.48 -11.03 12.67
C LEU A 102 9.97 -11.04 11.22
N GLY A 103 10.73 -12.06 10.83
CA GLY A 103 10.91 -12.37 9.41
C GLY A 103 9.71 -13.14 8.82
N PHE A 104 9.51 -13.08 7.51
CA PHE A 104 8.39 -13.76 6.85
C PHE A 104 8.44 -15.30 7.01
N GLU A 105 9.62 -15.90 6.86
CA GLU A 105 9.80 -17.36 7.06
C GLU A 105 9.52 -17.80 8.51
N GLU A 106 9.96 -16.98 9.47
CA GLU A 106 9.67 -17.20 10.89
C GLU A 106 8.17 -17.12 11.17
N PHE A 107 7.49 -16.16 10.54
CA PHE A 107 6.05 -16.02 10.59
C PHE A 107 5.32 -17.22 9.99
N LEU A 108 5.71 -17.70 8.79
CA LEU A 108 5.09 -18.87 8.16
C LEU A 108 5.21 -20.11 9.05
N ALA A 109 6.39 -20.32 9.66
CA ALA A 109 6.60 -21.40 10.61
C ALA A 109 5.69 -21.27 11.84
N ALA A 110 5.47 -20.05 12.34
CA ALA A 110 4.60 -19.78 13.47
C ALA A 110 3.10 -19.93 13.15
N VAL A 111 2.67 -19.64 11.91
CA VAL A 111 1.27 -19.74 11.47
C VAL A 111 0.90 -21.15 11.02
N ALA A 112 1.85 -21.97 10.57
CA ALA A 112 1.57 -23.31 10.05
C ALA A 112 0.64 -24.18 10.93
N PRO A 113 0.78 -24.23 12.28
CA PRO A 113 -0.12 -25.00 13.14
C PRO A 113 -1.57 -24.46 13.19
N HIS A 114 -1.75 -23.18 12.87
CA HIS A 114 -3.01 -22.45 13.02
C HIS A 114 -3.72 -22.21 11.68
N ARG A 115 -3.03 -22.46 10.55
CA ARG A 115 -3.46 -22.10 9.20
C ARG A 115 -4.90 -22.54 8.88
N ALA A 116 -5.29 -23.74 9.27
CA ALA A 116 -6.63 -24.29 9.00
C ALA A 116 -7.77 -23.56 9.73
N ALA A 117 -7.46 -22.85 10.83
CA ALA A 117 -8.45 -22.10 11.60
C ALA A 117 -8.66 -20.67 11.06
N ILE A 118 -7.81 -20.22 10.13
CA ILE A 118 -7.84 -18.85 9.60
C ILE A 118 -8.73 -18.82 8.36
N ALA A 119 -9.98 -18.38 8.54
CA ALA A 119 -10.92 -18.21 7.45
C ALA A 119 -10.46 -17.12 6.47
N GLY A 120 -10.65 -17.35 5.16
CA GLY A 120 -10.28 -16.40 4.10
C GLY A 120 -8.80 -16.39 3.71
N LEU A 121 -7.94 -17.12 4.42
CA LEU A 121 -6.54 -17.27 4.02
C LEU A 121 -6.45 -18.15 2.76
N LEU A 122 -5.88 -17.59 1.69
CA LEU A 122 -5.72 -18.29 0.43
C LEU A 122 -4.71 -19.43 0.54
N ASP A 123 -5.02 -20.55 -0.13
CA ASP A 123 -4.07 -21.62 -0.30
C ASP A 123 -3.12 -21.32 -1.48
N GLU A 124 -1.95 -20.78 -1.15
CA GLU A 124 -0.91 -20.44 -2.13
C GLU A 124 -0.32 -21.68 -2.84
N SER A 125 -0.54 -22.90 -2.33
CA SER A 125 -0.17 -24.14 -3.05
C SER A 125 -1.07 -24.41 -4.26
N ALA A 126 -2.24 -23.76 -4.33
CA ALA A 126 -3.24 -23.95 -5.37
C ALA A 126 -3.30 -22.78 -6.37
N LEU A 127 -2.26 -21.93 -6.43
CA LEU A 127 -2.14 -20.78 -7.34
C LEU A 127 -2.05 -21.24 -8.80
N THR A 128 -3.16 -21.67 -9.37
CA THR A 128 -3.28 -21.99 -10.79
C THR A 128 -3.86 -20.79 -11.51
N GLU A 129 -3.27 -20.43 -12.65
CA GLU A 129 -3.84 -19.41 -13.51
C GLU A 129 -5.21 -19.89 -14.02
N ALA A 130 -6.26 -19.16 -13.65
CA ALA A 130 -7.60 -19.48 -14.10
C ALA A 130 -7.81 -18.98 -15.54
N PRO A 131 -8.62 -19.69 -16.34
CA PRO A 131 -9.04 -19.20 -17.64
C PRO A 131 -9.77 -17.85 -17.51
N PRO A 132 -9.80 -17.03 -18.57
CA PRO A 132 -10.46 -15.73 -18.53
C PRO A 132 -11.93 -15.89 -18.13
N PRO A 133 -12.44 -15.06 -17.20
CA PRO A 133 -13.83 -15.17 -16.74
C PRO A 133 -14.83 -14.77 -17.85
N ASP A 134 -14.42 -13.89 -18.76
CA ASP A 134 -15.18 -13.41 -19.92
C ASP A 134 -14.19 -12.85 -20.97
N ALA A 135 -14.52 -12.92 -22.26
CA ALA A 135 -13.73 -12.36 -23.35
C ALA A 135 -13.59 -10.82 -23.25
N ALA A 136 -14.53 -10.15 -22.58
CA ALA A 136 -14.52 -8.70 -22.35
C ALA A 136 -13.80 -8.25 -21.07
N ALA A 137 -13.22 -9.17 -20.28
CA ALA A 137 -12.48 -8.81 -19.08
C ALA A 137 -11.15 -8.11 -19.43
N ALA A 138 -10.85 -7.02 -18.72
CA ALA A 138 -9.59 -6.31 -18.89
C ALA A 138 -8.42 -7.13 -18.31
N LEU A 139 -7.34 -7.29 -19.08
CA LEU A 139 -6.17 -8.05 -18.66
C LEU A 139 -5.33 -7.22 -17.67
N LEU A 140 -5.13 -7.76 -16.47
CA LEU A 140 -4.34 -7.15 -15.41
C LEU A 140 -3.12 -8.05 -15.11
N ILE A 141 -1.92 -7.54 -15.34
CA ILE A 141 -0.66 -8.23 -15.07
C ILE A 141 -0.15 -7.82 -13.70
N CYS A 142 0.08 -8.79 -12.83
CA CYS A 142 0.69 -8.58 -11.51
C CYS A 142 2.14 -9.06 -11.51
N ASP A 143 3.03 -8.31 -10.87
CA ASP A 143 4.43 -8.73 -10.63
C ASP A 143 4.51 -9.99 -9.76
N ARG A 144 3.60 -10.11 -8.79
CA ARG A 144 3.53 -11.19 -7.81
C ARG A 144 2.36 -12.15 -8.11
N PRO A 145 2.57 -13.47 -8.10
CA PRO A 145 1.48 -14.44 -8.26
C PRO A 145 0.44 -14.37 -7.13
N GLU A 146 0.87 -14.04 -5.91
CA GLU A 146 -0.01 -13.91 -4.75
C GLU A 146 -0.99 -12.74 -4.92
N THR A 147 -0.53 -11.62 -5.48
CA THR A 147 -1.36 -10.45 -5.81
C THR A 147 -2.38 -10.80 -6.90
N ALA A 148 -1.98 -11.53 -7.94
CA ALA A 148 -2.91 -11.97 -8.97
C ALA A 148 -4.00 -12.88 -8.39
N ALA A 149 -3.65 -13.81 -7.52
CA ALA A 149 -4.61 -14.75 -6.94
C ALA A 149 -5.58 -14.09 -5.96
N VAL A 150 -5.12 -13.19 -5.09
CA VAL A 150 -6.03 -12.48 -4.18
C VAL A 150 -7.03 -11.61 -4.94
N LEU A 151 -6.59 -10.95 -6.01
CA LEU A 151 -7.49 -10.19 -6.86
C LEU A 151 -8.47 -11.09 -7.60
N ARG A 152 -8.03 -12.25 -8.08
CA ARG A 152 -8.88 -13.20 -8.78
C ARG A 152 -9.99 -13.75 -7.88
N ASP A 153 -9.65 -14.15 -6.67
CA ASP A 153 -10.63 -14.71 -5.72
C ASP A 153 -11.67 -13.66 -5.29
N ASN A 154 -11.26 -12.39 -5.21
CA ASN A 154 -12.14 -11.30 -4.80
C ASN A 154 -12.79 -10.53 -5.95
N ALA A 155 -12.39 -10.73 -7.20
CA ALA A 155 -12.83 -9.92 -8.35
C ALA A 155 -14.35 -9.99 -8.57
N ALA A 156 -14.91 -11.21 -8.59
CA ALA A 156 -16.33 -11.43 -8.84
C ALA A 156 -17.21 -10.81 -7.75
N ALA A 157 -16.88 -11.06 -6.48
CA ALA A 157 -17.59 -10.49 -5.33
C ALA A 157 -17.52 -8.96 -5.28
N SER A 158 -16.48 -8.38 -5.89
CA SER A 158 -16.23 -6.94 -5.92
C SER A 158 -16.70 -6.26 -7.20
N GLY A 159 -17.34 -7.00 -8.12
CA GLY A 159 -17.83 -6.47 -9.40
C GLY A 159 -16.72 -6.04 -10.37
N LEU A 160 -15.47 -6.46 -10.15
CA LEU A 160 -14.34 -6.12 -11.01
C LEU A 160 -14.34 -7.03 -12.24
N ARG A 161 -14.46 -6.43 -13.44
CA ARG A 161 -14.35 -7.15 -14.73
C ARG A 161 -12.90 -7.21 -15.20
N LEU A 162 -12.09 -7.91 -14.41
CA LEU A 162 -10.66 -8.06 -14.65
C LEU A 162 -10.29 -9.53 -14.82
N TRP A 163 -9.20 -9.77 -15.53
CA TRP A 163 -8.49 -11.03 -15.56
C TRP A 163 -7.09 -10.82 -14.99
N PRO A 164 -6.92 -10.97 -13.65
CA PRO A 164 -5.62 -10.88 -13.00
C PRO A 164 -4.80 -12.13 -13.34
N VAL A 165 -3.59 -11.93 -13.84
CA VAL A 165 -2.59 -12.97 -14.09
C VAL A 165 -1.23 -12.53 -13.55
N SER A 166 -0.40 -13.47 -13.16
CA SER A 166 1.01 -13.18 -12.87
C SER A 166 1.77 -12.83 -14.15
N GLU A 167 2.90 -12.14 -14.03
CA GLU A 167 3.81 -11.88 -15.16
C GLU A 167 4.21 -13.18 -15.88
N ALA A 168 4.52 -14.24 -15.14
CA ALA A 168 4.85 -15.55 -15.70
C ALA A 168 3.68 -16.16 -16.51
N GLY A 169 2.44 -15.95 -16.05
CA GLY A 169 1.22 -16.38 -16.72
C GLY A 169 0.80 -15.50 -17.90
N ALA A 170 1.43 -14.34 -18.09
CA ALA A 170 1.06 -13.36 -19.13
C ALA A 170 1.56 -13.72 -20.54
N SER A 171 2.45 -14.71 -20.66
CA SER A 171 3.08 -15.08 -21.93
C SER A 171 2.04 -15.41 -23.01
N GLY A 172 2.15 -14.74 -24.16
CA GLY A 172 1.22 -14.90 -25.28
C GLY A 172 -0.15 -14.20 -25.11
N LEU A 173 -0.44 -13.62 -23.94
CA LEU A 173 -1.71 -12.93 -23.68
C LEU A 173 -1.68 -11.44 -23.99
N VAL A 174 -0.50 -10.82 -24.04
CA VAL A 174 -0.31 -9.36 -24.08
C VAL A 174 -0.22 -8.78 -25.49
N SER A 175 0.16 -9.58 -26.49
CA SER A 175 0.52 -9.08 -27.82
C SER A 175 -0.62 -8.31 -28.50
N GLY A 176 -0.34 -7.06 -28.88
CA GLY A 176 -1.28 -6.17 -29.57
C GLY A 176 -2.44 -5.66 -28.72
N ARG A 177 -2.43 -5.88 -27.40
CA ARG A 177 -3.54 -5.51 -26.50
C ARG A 177 -3.18 -4.33 -25.60
N ARG A 178 -4.23 -3.65 -25.14
CA ARG A 178 -4.16 -2.79 -23.96
C ARG A 178 -4.19 -3.66 -22.71
N VAL A 179 -3.28 -3.42 -21.78
CA VAL A 179 -3.16 -4.18 -20.53
C VAL A 179 -2.92 -3.23 -19.36
N TYR A 180 -3.31 -3.65 -18.16
CA TYR A 180 -3.04 -2.94 -16.93
C TYR A 180 -1.90 -3.65 -16.19
N ALA A 181 -0.96 -2.89 -15.64
CA ALA A 181 0.13 -3.42 -14.81
C ALA A 181 -0.12 -3.01 -13.36
N LEU A 182 -0.04 -3.97 -12.42
CA LEU A 182 -0.13 -3.73 -10.99
C LEU A 182 1.09 -4.35 -10.32
N HIS A 183 1.80 -3.56 -9.54
CA HIS A 183 3.08 -3.99 -8.98
C HIS A 183 3.38 -3.38 -7.61
N ASP A 184 4.29 -4.03 -6.89
CA ASP A 184 4.92 -3.51 -5.68
C ASP A 184 5.78 -2.27 -6.00
N ALA A 185 5.96 -1.38 -5.02
CA ALA A 185 6.96 -0.31 -5.11
C ALA A 185 8.34 -0.88 -4.80
N ASP A 186 8.85 -1.72 -5.69
CA ASP A 186 10.22 -2.23 -5.69
C ASP A 186 10.83 -2.18 -7.10
N ARG A 187 12.11 -2.51 -7.22
CA ARG A 187 12.83 -2.45 -8.50
C ARG A 187 12.20 -3.33 -9.58
N GLU A 188 11.82 -4.55 -9.23
CA GLU A 188 11.28 -5.50 -10.20
C GLU A 188 9.83 -5.16 -10.56
N GLY A 189 9.06 -4.69 -9.59
CA GLY A 189 7.70 -4.20 -9.76
C GLY A 189 7.64 -2.98 -10.67
N CYS A 190 8.42 -1.93 -10.37
CA CYS A 190 8.44 -0.70 -11.19
C CYS A 190 8.95 -0.92 -12.63
N ALA A 191 9.65 -2.02 -12.89
CA ALA A 191 10.08 -2.41 -14.24
C ALA A 191 9.03 -3.23 -15.00
N LEU A 192 7.97 -3.72 -14.33
CA LEU A 192 6.91 -4.52 -14.96
C LEU A 192 6.29 -3.84 -16.19
N PRO A 193 5.93 -2.54 -16.17
CA PRO A 193 5.30 -1.92 -17.34
C PRO A 193 6.20 -1.92 -18.59
N LEU A 194 7.53 -1.79 -18.42
CA LEU A 194 8.50 -1.90 -19.52
C LEU A 194 8.52 -3.33 -20.06
N ARG A 195 8.65 -4.33 -19.19
CA ARG A 195 8.73 -5.74 -19.61
C ARG A 195 7.46 -6.19 -20.34
N VAL A 196 6.30 -5.74 -19.87
CA VAL A 196 5.00 -6.02 -20.50
C VAL A 196 4.87 -5.33 -21.87
N HIS A 197 5.37 -4.09 -21.99
CA HIS A 197 5.41 -3.39 -23.28
C HIS A 197 6.37 -4.08 -24.27
N ASP A 198 7.58 -4.42 -23.81
CA ASP A 198 8.59 -5.13 -24.61
C ASP A 198 8.12 -6.53 -25.04
N ALA A 199 7.24 -7.16 -24.26
CA ALA A 199 6.56 -8.41 -24.62
C ALA A 199 5.47 -8.25 -25.70
N GLY A 200 5.23 -7.03 -26.19
CA GLY A 200 4.38 -6.74 -27.33
C GLY A 200 3.01 -6.13 -27.00
N ALA A 201 2.78 -5.68 -25.76
CA ALA A 201 1.57 -4.93 -25.43
C ALA A 201 1.49 -3.61 -26.23
N ALA A 202 0.33 -3.34 -26.83
CA ALA A 202 0.11 -2.12 -27.61
C ALA A 202 0.02 -0.87 -26.72
N GLU A 203 -0.57 -1.04 -25.54
CA GLU A 203 -0.68 0.00 -24.52
C GLU A 203 -0.58 -0.64 -23.14
N VAL A 204 0.19 -0.02 -22.24
CA VAL A 204 0.30 -0.45 -20.84
C VAL A 204 -0.15 0.68 -19.94
N VAL A 205 -1.19 0.44 -19.15
CA VAL A 205 -1.65 1.37 -18.11
C VAL A 205 -1.06 0.92 -16.79
N ASP A 206 -0.12 1.69 -16.27
CA ASP A 206 0.50 1.45 -14.97
C ASP A 206 -0.43 1.90 -13.84
N LEU A 207 -0.89 0.91 -13.06
CA LEU A 207 -1.70 1.06 -11.85
C LEU A 207 -0.88 0.71 -10.59
N GLY A 208 0.42 0.43 -10.74
CA GLY A 208 1.27 -0.06 -9.66
C GLY A 208 1.49 0.96 -8.55
N LEU A 209 1.95 0.45 -7.41
CA LEU A 209 2.39 1.29 -6.31
C LEU A 209 3.73 1.93 -6.67
N ARG A 210 3.82 3.25 -6.58
CA ARG A 210 5.06 4.00 -6.84
C ARG A 210 5.69 4.52 -5.54
N PRO A 211 7.02 4.74 -5.52
CA PRO A 211 7.67 5.32 -4.34
C PRO A 211 7.07 6.66 -3.90
N SER A 212 6.70 7.53 -4.85
CA SER A 212 5.99 8.77 -4.58
C SER A 212 4.70 8.58 -3.78
N ASP A 213 3.94 7.50 -4.03
CA ASP A 213 2.68 7.23 -3.34
C ASP A 213 2.93 6.83 -1.88
N VAL A 214 4.05 6.14 -1.63
CA VAL A 214 4.43 5.65 -0.29
C VAL A 214 4.76 6.80 0.66
N LEU A 215 5.43 7.84 0.16
CA LEU A 215 5.90 8.97 0.95
C LEU A 215 4.76 9.72 1.65
N ASP A 216 3.58 9.76 1.04
CA ASP A 216 2.44 10.54 1.53
C ASP A 216 1.51 9.78 2.50
N HIS A 217 1.69 8.46 2.66
CA HIS A 217 0.70 7.59 3.28
C HIS A 217 1.20 6.84 4.52
N GLY A 218 2.41 7.13 5.01
CA GLY A 218 2.93 6.58 6.27
C GLY A 218 3.05 5.05 6.29
N VAL A 219 3.21 4.45 5.11
CA VAL A 219 3.33 2.99 4.90
C VAL A 219 4.69 2.51 5.39
N GLN A 220 4.76 1.26 5.87
CA GLN A 220 6.02 0.66 6.31
C GLN A 220 6.92 0.41 5.11
N VAL A 221 8.10 1.02 5.13
CA VAL A 221 9.13 0.86 4.10
C VAL A 221 10.15 -0.16 4.56
N ILE A 222 10.42 -1.12 3.69
CA ILE A 222 11.45 -2.13 3.90
C ILE A 222 12.75 -1.59 3.30
N GLU A 223 13.77 -1.44 4.12
CA GLU A 223 15.10 -1.01 3.69
C GLU A 223 15.95 -2.23 3.33
N GLY A 224 16.63 -2.14 2.19
CA GLY A 224 17.58 -3.12 1.69
C GLY A 224 18.97 -2.51 1.50
N ALA A 225 19.87 -3.29 0.91
CA ALA A 225 21.14 -2.75 0.44
C ALA A 225 20.90 -1.89 -0.81
N PRO A 226 21.69 -0.83 -1.02
CA PRO A 226 21.64 -0.05 -2.25
C PRO A 226 21.78 -0.93 -3.50
N MET A 227 21.06 -0.57 -4.56
CA MET A 227 20.98 -1.37 -5.78
C MET A 227 21.20 -0.51 -7.02
N LEU A 228 21.82 -1.09 -8.04
CA LEU A 228 21.88 -0.49 -9.37
C LEU A 228 20.52 -0.66 -10.05
N LEU A 229 20.02 0.42 -10.64
CA LEU A 229 18.79 0.45 -11.40
C LEU A 229 19.06 0.42 -12.91
N ALA A 230 18.16 -0.21 -13.65
CA ALA A 230 18.19 -0.18 -15.11
C ALA A 230 17.95 1.25 -15.61
N THR A 231 18.71 1.68 -16.62
CA THR A 231 18.67 3.08 -17.10
C THR A 231 17.30 3.42 -17.70
N GLU A 232 16.61 2.41 -18.22
CA GLU A 232 15.30 2.48 -18.85
C GLU A 232 14.21 2.90 -17.85
N LEU A 233 14.38 2.59 -16.55
CA LEU A 233 13.44 3.02 -15.51
C LEU A 233 13.36 4.55 -15.40
N ALA A 234 14.41 5.26 -15.79
CA ALA A 234 14.40 6.73 -15.82
C ALA A 234 13.38 7.33 -16.80
N ARG A 235 12.81 6.51 -17.70
CA ARG A 235 11.73 6.91 -18.60
C ARG A 235 10.35 6.84 -17.95
N LEU A 236 10.21 6.04 -16.89
CA LEU A 236 8.93 5.81 -16.21
C LEU A 236 8.83 6.50 -14.85
N LEU A 237 9.96 6.69 -14.20
CA LEU A 237 10.03 7.13 -12.80
C LEU A 237 10.59 8.54 -12.69
N SER A 238 10.17 9.25 -11.65
CA SER A 238 10.76 10.54 -11.32
C SER A 238 12.19 10.35 -10.77
N PRO A 239 13.05 11.39 -10.78
CA PRO A 239 14.37 11.30 -10.16
C PRO A 239 14.33 10.88 -8.68
N ASP A 240 13.32 11.33 -7.93
CA ASP A 240 13.16 10.99 -6.51
C ASP A 240 12.78 9.52 -6.32
N ASP A 241 11.92 8.98 -7.18
CA ASP A 241 11.58 7.54 -7.18
C ASP A 241 12.82 6.68 -7.48
N ILE A 242 13.65 7.10 -8.44
CA ILE A 242 14.89 6.42 -8.80
C ILE A 242 15.85 6.40 -7.61
N ILE A 243 16.05 7.53 -6.94
CA ILE A 243 16.93 7.60 -5.76
C ILE A 243 16.38 6.70 -4.65
N TRP A 244 15.07 6.76 -4.39
CA TRP A 244 14.43 5.96 -3.35
C TRP A 244 14.61 4.45 -3.59
N LEU A 245 14.43 3.98 -4.83
CA LEU A 245 14.67 2.59 -5.20
C LEU A 245 16.16 2.23 -5.17
N ALA A 246 17.04 3.15 -5.58
CA ALA A 246 18.49 2.94 -5.59
C ALA A 246 19.05 2.79 -4.17
N ASP A 247 18.42 3.40 -3.17
CA ASP A 247 18.71 3.21 -1.75
C ASP A 247 18.28 1.82 -1.22
N GLY A 248 17.71 0.96 -2.09
CA GLY A 248 17.28 -0.39 -1.74
C GLY A 248 15.94 -0.43 -1.00
N ARG A 249 15.21 0.69 -0.98
CA ARG A 249 13.89 0.76 -0.33
C ARG A 249 12.83 0.07 -1.18
N ARG A 250 11.86 -0.54 -0.51
CA ARG A 250 10.70 -1.16 -1.16
C ARG A 250 9.46 -1.17 -0.29
N VAL A 251 8.29 -1.24 -0.94
CA VAL A 251 6.99 -1.48 -0.32
C VAL A 251 6.22 -2.48 -1.16
N GLU A 252 5.63 -3.47 -0.50
CA GLU A 252 4.81 -4.49 -1.15
C GLU A 252 3.33 -4.11 -1.04
N LEU A 253 2.54 -4.39 -2.09
CA LEU A 253 1.09 -4.21 -2.10
C LEU A 253 0.40 -4.99 -0.98
N ALA A 254 1.01 -6.09 -0.54
CA ALA A 254 0.51 -6.93 0.54
C ALA A 254 0.45 -6.21 1.90
N ILE A 255 1.04 -5.02 2.05
CA ILE A 255 0.80 -4.22 3.26
C ILE A 255 -0.65 -3.71 3.35
N LEU A 256 -1.36 -3.66 2.22
CA LEU A 256 -2.72 -3.19 2.16
C LEU A 256 -3.70 -4.32 2.51
N PRO A 257 -4.70 -4.04 3.37
CA PRO A 257 -5.88 -4.89 3.47
C PRO A 257 -6.48 -5.17 2.10
N THR A 258 -6.94 -6.39 1.84
CA THR A 258 -7.54 -6.76 0.54
C THR A 258 -8.66 -5.80 0.17
N GLY A 259 -9.46 -5.36 1.15
CA GLY A 259 -10.49 -4.37 0.92
C GLY A 259 -9.99 -3.06 0.32
N GLN A 260 -8.90 -2.51 0.87
CA GLN A 260 -8.29 -1.28 0.36
C GLN A 260 -7.68 -1.49 -1.03
N LEU A 261 -7.00 -2.61 -1.26
CA LEU A 261 -6.43 -2.97 -2.56
C LEU A 261 -7.51 -3.01 -3.66
N VAL A 262 -8.61 -3.72 -3.40
CA VAL A 262 -9.74 -3.88 -4.33
C VAL A 262 -10.44 -2.54 -4.60
N GLU A 263 -10.69 -1.74 -3.56
CA GLU A 263 -11.36 -0.44 -3.67
C GLU A 263 -10.47 0.61 -4.37
N GLY A 264 -9.17 0.60 -4.10
CA GLY A 264 -8.17 1.38 -4.82
C GLY A 264 -8.13 1.04 -6.30
N LEU A 265 -8.05 -0.26 -6.62
CA LEU A 265 -8.05 -0.74 -8.00
C LEU A 265 -9.35 -0.37 -8.74
N SER A 266 -10.51 -0.54 -8.10
CA SER A 266 -11.81 -0.13 -8.65
C SER A 266 -11.84 1.35 -9.03
N ARG A 267 -11.34 2.23 -8.13
CA ARG A 267 -11.25 3.67 -8.40
C ARG A 267 -10.28 4.01 -9.54
N ALA A 268 -9.13 3.34 -9.60
CA ALA A 268 -8.14 3.57 -10.64
C ALA A 268 -8.69 3.21 -12.03
N LEU A 269 -9.36 2.06 -12.14
CA LEU A 269 -10.01 1.62 -13.38
C LEU A 269 -11.17 2.53 -13.79
N ALA A 270 -11.97 2.99 -12.83
CA ALA A 270 -13.06 3.93 -13.11
C ALA A 270 -12.53 5.29 -13.61
N ALA A 271 -11.38 5.74 -13.11
CA ALA A 271 -10.75 6.98 -13.55
C ALA A 271 -10.18 6.86 -14.98
N ASP A 272 -9.60 5.73 -15.33
CA ASP A 272 -9.08 5.46 -16.68
C ASP A 272 -10.19 5.28 -17.72
N ALA A 273 -11.36 4.76 -17.33
CA ALA A 273 -12.52 4.63 -18.22
C ALA A 273 -13.07 5.98 -18.72
N LEU A 274 -12.68 7.11 -18.11
CA LEU A 274 -13.03 8.43 -18.60
C LEU A 274 -12.12 8.79 -19.80
N PRO A 275 -12.68 9.12 -20.98
CA PRO A 275 -11.86 9.42 -22.15
C PRO A 275 -10.95 10.62 -21.89
N ALA A 276 -9.64 10.43 -22.06
CA ALA A 276 -8.69 11.54 -22.12
C ALA A 276 -9.09 12.49 -23.27
N PRO A 277 -9.06 13.82 -23.08
CA PRO A 277 -9.20 14.75 -24.18
C PRO A 277 -8.00 14.61 -25.12
N GLY A 278 -8.18 13.83 -26.19
CA GLY A 278 -7.13 13.43 -27.13
C GLY A 278 -6.84 11.93 -27.01
N GLY A 279 -7.08 11.19 -28.09
CA GLY A 279 -7.08 9.72 -28.12
C GLY A 279 -5.82 9.06 -27.54
N ALA A 280 -5.99 7.81 -27.08
CA ALA A 280 -4.95 6.99 -26.45
C ALA A 280 -3.64 7.04 -27.24
N THR A 281 -2.58 7.49 -26.58
CA THR A 281 -1.24 7.50 -27.17
C THR A 281 -0.67 6.09 -27.02
N PRO A 282 -0.24 5.41 -28.09
CA PRO A 282 0.44 4.12 -27.95
C PRO A 282 1.68 4.27 -27.06
N GLY A 283 1.86 3.35 -26.12
CA GLY A 283 2.95 3.38 -25.14
C GLY A 283 2.54 3.03 -23.72
N ILE A 284 3.35 3.47 -22.75
CA ILE A 284 3.11 3.27 -21.31
C ILE A 284 2.52 4.56 -20.74
N SER A 285 1.36 4.46 -20.09
CA SER A 285 0.70 5.56 -19.38
C SER A 285 0.63 5.25 -17.89
N VAL A 286 0.69 6.30 -17.07
CA VAL A 286 0.58 6.18 -15.61
C VAL A 286 -0.82 6.63 -15.22
N ALA A 287 -1.63 5.74 -14.65
CA ALA A 287 -2.84 6.17 -13.98
C ALA A 287 -2.41 6.84 -12.67
N GLY A 288 -3.00 7.99 -12.32
CA GLY A 288 -2.75 8.59 -11.01
C GLY A 288 -3.07 7.55 -9.93
N SER A 289 -2.02 7.01 -9.30
CA SER A 289 -2.13 5.91 -8.36
C SER A 289 -3.00 6.33 -7.19
N ARG A 290 -4.09 5.58 -6.97
CA ARG A 290 -5.07 5.81 -5.91
C ARG A 290 -5.20 4.62 -4.98
N LEU A 291 -4.25 3.68 -5.03
CA LEU A 291 -4.28 2.47 -4.20
C LEU A 291 -4.25 2.79 -2.71
N LEU A 292 -3.60 3.90 -2.32
CA LEU A 292 -3.47 4.33 -0.93
C LEU A 292 -4.46 5.43 -0.51
N SER A 293 -5.24 5.97 -1.45
CA SER A 293 -6.12 7.14 -1.24
C SER A 293 -7.48 6.85 -0.62
#